data_AF-A0A9X2GD79-F1
#
_entry.id   AF-A0A9X2GD79-F1
#
_cell.length_a   1.000
_cell.length_b   1.000
_cell.length_c   1.000
_cell.angle_alpha   90.00
_cell.angle_beta   90.00
_cell.angle_gamma   90.00
#
_symmetry.space_group_name_H-M   'P 1'
#
loop_
_entity.id
_entity.type
_entity.pdbx_description
1 polymer ?
#
loop_
_entity_poly.entity_id
_entity_poly.type
_entity_poly.pdbx_seq_one_letter_code
_entity_poly.pdbx_strand_id
1 'polypeptide(L)'
;MAGGPVEIVEQAPRGPRWAGTAALLALLATGVTPNDVYPAARVSGGTGTIRVTFPDGSRAEISYPAGLSLASLGARPYTGGTLAAAGGEEFRVLTAPLYGEAETAAGMTFEQRLAWAGNLRGTLGPDGFLTLSAGGPLRLSRPGEIRDGRLVGPQLWLGGLSRCMLVVAPVPGCARLGGTPVVLDARHAIAGSACRDGYYLAAAGDRGFVREAIGGVRVRPA
;
A
#
# COMPACT_ATOMS: atom_id res chain seq x y z
N MET A 1 20.70 31.08 -4.26
CA MET A 1 20.21 30.14 -5.29
C MET A 1 18.75 30.49 -5.56
N ALA A 2 18.47 31.08 -6.71
CA ALA A 2 17.14 31.57 -7.08
C ALA A 2 16.34 30.44 -7.76
N GLY A 3 15.15 30.14 -7.25
CA GLY A 3 14.21 29.21 -7.88
C GLY A 3 13.36 29.95 -8.90
N GLY A 4 13.48 29.56 -10.17
CA GLY A 4 12.57 30.02 -11.23
C GLY A 4 11.24 29.26 -11.20
N PRO A 5 10.16 29.82 -11.77
CA PRO A 5 8.85 29.19 -11.81
C PRO A 5 8.84 27.99 -12.77
N VAL A 6 8.16 26.92 -12.35
CA VAL A 6 7.90 25.74 -13.19
C VAL A 6 6.68 26.04 -14.06
N GLU A 7 6.90 26.10 -15.37
CA GLU A 7 5.86 26.25 -16.39
C GLU A 7 5.21 24.87 -16.64
N ILE A 8 3.90 24.78 -16.43
CA ILE A 8 3.12 23.59 -16.79
C ILE A 8 2.79 23.72 -18.29
N VAL A 9 3.55 22.99 -19.11
CA VAL A 9 3.30 22.90 -20.55
C VAL A 9 2.20 21.86 -20.79
N GLU A 10 1.02 22.35 -21.17
CA GLU A 10 -0.09 21.53 -21.65
C GLU A 10 0.21 21.08 -23.09
N GLN A 11 0.59 19.80 -23.26
CA GLN A 11 0.84 19.24 -24.59
C GLN A 11 -0.48 18.77 -25.23
N ALA A 12 -0.96 19.53 -26.21
CA ALA A 12 -2.03 19.08 -27.12
C ALA A 12 -1.52 18.04 -28.13
N PRO A 13 -2.33 17.04 -28.52
CA PRO A 13 -1.91 15.95 -29.39
C PRO A 13 -1.82 16.43 -30.85
N ARG A 14 -0.63 16.29 -31.47
CA ARG A 14 -0.46 16.42 -32.92
C ARG A 14 -0.61 15.05 -33.59
N GLY A 15 -1.58 14.94 -34.49
CA GLY A 15 -1.84 13.75 -35.31
C GLY A 15 -0.81 13.50 -36.43
N PRO A 16 -0.89 12.35 -37.13
CA PRO A 16 0.27 11.68 -37.70
C PRO A 16 0.43 11.83 -39.22
N ARG A 17 1.67 11.71 -39.72
CA ARG A 17 2.01 11.44 -41.12
C ARG A 17 3.04 10.29 -41.23
N TRP A 18 2.53 9.12 -41.64
CA TRP A 18 3.11 8.00 -42.41
C TRP A 18 4.64 7.77 -42.46
N ALA A 19 5.06 6.54 -42.10
CA ALA A 19 5.79 5.57 -42.95
C ALA A 19 6.69 4.66 -42.10
N GLY A 20 6.42 3.34 -42.09
CA GLY A 20 7.35 2.35 -41.54
C GLY A 20 6.66 1.15 -40.90
N THR A 21 6.41 0.12 -41.70
CA THR A 21 5.79 -1.18 -41.33
C THR A 21 6.66 -2.07 -40.42
N ALA A 22 7.57 -1.48 -39.64
CA ALA A 22 8.45 -2.19 -38.70
C ALA A 22 8.27 -1.74 -37.22
N ALA A 23 7.33 -0.84 -36.93
CA ALA A 23 7.07 -0.32 -35.58
C ALA A 23 5.77 -0.87 -34.94
N LEU A 24 5.18 -1.94 -35.49
CA LEU A 24 3.88 -2.47 -34.99
C LEU A 24 4.03 -3.54 -33.88
N LEU A 25 5.25 -3.85 -33.43
CA LEU A 25 5.49 -4.71 -32.26
C LEU A 25 6.20 -4.00 -31.10
N ALA A 26 6.58 -2.73 -31.26
CA ALA A 26 7.21 -1.92 -30.21
C ALA A 26 6.20 -1.07 -29.40
N LEU A 27 4.90 -1.37 -29.50
CA LEU A 27 3.81 -0.64 -28.83
C LEU A 27 2.97 -1.51 -27.86
N LEU A 28 3.54 -2.61 -27.33
CA LEU A 28 2.87 -3.50 -26.37
C LEU A 28 3.63 -3.72 -25.06
N ALA A 29 4.44 -2.75 -24.64
CA ALA A 29 4.96 -2.73 -23.28
C ALA A 29 5.28 -1.29 -22.86
N THR A 30 4.27 -0.43 -22.73
CA THR A 30 4.32 0.53 -21.63
C THR A 30 4.23 -0.30 -20.36
N GLY A 31 5.37 -0.87 -19.95
CA GLY A 31 5.47 -1.69 -18.76
C GLY A 31 5.12 -0.80 -17.59
N VAL A 32 3.86 -0.81 -17.18
CA VAL A 32 3.43 -0.08 -16.01
C VAL A 32 4.06 -0.79 -14.84
N THR A 33 5.17 -0.25 -14.36
CA THR A 33 5.80 -0.71 -13.14
C THR A 33 4.82 -0.39 -12.01
N PRO A 34 4.33 -1.40 -11.29
CA PRO A 34 3.50 -1.17 -10.12
C PRO A 34 4.20 -0.19 -9.17
N ASN A 35 3.43 0.67 -8.51
CA ASN A 35 3.96 1.55 -7.45
C ASN A 35 4.23 0.74 -6.18
N ASP A 36 5.21 -0.15 -6.27
CA ASP A 36 5.63 -1.05 -5.22
C ASP A 36 7.03 -0.65 -4.72
N VAL A 37 7.18 -0.63 -3.40
CA VAL A 37 8.49 -0.48 -2.75
C VAL A 37 9.09 -1.86 -2.59
N TYR A 38 10.32 -2.08 -3.05
CA TYR A 38 11.01 -3.36 -2.88
C TYR A 38 12.01 -3.24 -1.72
N PRO A 39 11.64 -3.64 -0.49
CA PRO A 39 12.51 -3.47 0.66
C PRO A 39 13.77 -4.34 0.52
N ALA A 40 14.91 -3.81 0.95
CA ALA A 40 16.15 -4.57 0.97
C ALA A 40 16.07 -5.74 1.98
N ALA A 41 16.29 -6.97 1.49
CA ALA A 41 16.33 -8.16 2.32
C ALA A 41 17.75 -8.51 2.76
N ARG A 42 17.88 -8.99 4.01
CA ARG A 42 19.05 -9.74 4.47
C ARG A 42 18.66 -11.20 4.63
N VAL A 43 19.44 -12.11 4.05
CA VAL A 43 19.18 -13.55 4.14
C VAL A 43 20.35 -14.23 4.85
N SER A 44 20.05 -15.01 5.88
CA SER A 44 21.05 -15.82 6.60
C SER A 44 20.38 -17.07 7.18
N GLY A 45 21.04 -18.23 7.05
CA GLY A 45 20.56 -19.49 7.65
C GLY A 45 19.13 -19.88 7.27
N GLY A 46 18.70 -19.61 6.03
CA GLY A 46 17.33 -19.90 5.58
C GLY A 46 16.26 -18.91 6.06
N THR A 47 16.65 -17.84 6.75
CA THR A 47 15.74 -16.78 7.21
C THR A 47 16.03 -15.48 6.44
N GLY A 48 14.99 -14.92 5.81
CA GLY A 48 14.98 -13.57 5.28
C GLY A 48 14.52 -12.57 6.34
N THR A 49 15.06 -11.35 6.30
CA THR A 49 14.66 -10.24 7.16
C THR A 49 14.57 -8.96 6.35
N ILE A 50 13.46 -8.23 6.49
CA ILE A 50 13.23 -6.90 5.90
C ILE A 50 12.84 -5.90 6.99
N ARG A 51 13.22 -4.64 6.81
CA ARG A 51 12.71 -3.52 7.60
C ARG A 51 11.69 -2.78 6.77
N VAL A 52 10.60 -2.38 7.41
CA VAL A 52 9.48 -1.72 6.75
C VAL A 52 8.98 -0.55 7.58
N THR A 53 8.40 0.43 6.89
CA THR A 53 7.73 1.58 7.49
C THR A 53 6.28 1.61 7.02
N PHE A 54 5.35 1.70 7.96
CA PHE A 54 3.92 1.79 7.69
C PHE A 54 3.51 3.23 7.32
N PRO A 55 2.33 3.44 6.72
CA PRO A 55 1.84 4.78 6.38
C PRO A 55 1.76 5.76 7.55
N ASP A 56 1.63 5.30 8.80
CA ASP A 56 1.61 6.18 9.99
C ASP A 56 3.03 6.53 10.50
N GLY A 57 4.08 6.06 9.80
CA GLY A 57 5.48 6.25 10.20
C GLY A 57 5.98 5.24 11.22
N SER A 58 5.13 4.37 11.77
CA SER A 58 5.58 3.27 12.62
C SER A 58 6.46 2.30 11.82
N ARG A 59 7.39 1.64 12.51
CA ARG A 59 8.39 0.77 11.89
C ARG A 59 8.33 -0.63 12.46
N ALA A 60 8.67 -1.60 11.62
CA ALA A 60 8.82 -2.98 12.04
C ALA A 60 9.96 -3.68 11.29
N GLU A 61 10.46 -4.74 11.90
CA GLU A 61 11.26 -5.74 11.22
C GLU A 61 10.45 -7.01 11.04
N ILE A 62 10.47 -7.55 9.83
CA ILE A 62 9.77 -8.77 9.45
C ILE A 62 10.82 -9.84 9.16
N SER A 63 10.77 -10.94 9.92
CA SER A 63 11.56 -12.15 9.66
C SER A 63 10.66 -13.23 9.05
N TYR A 64 11.17 -13.94 8.05
CA TYR A 64 10.37 -14.89 7.27
C TYR A 64 11.25 -16.03 6.71
N PRO A 65 10.68 -17.23 6.47
CA PRO A 65 11.37 -18.28 5.73
C PRO A 65 11.85 -17.77 4.36
N ALA A 66 13.14 -17.91 4.05
CA ALA A 66 13.74 -17.31 2.85
C ALA A 66 13.05 -17.74 1.55
N GLY A 67 12.47 -18.95 1.51
CA GLY A 67 11.71 -19.46 0.37
C GLY A 67 10.49 -18.62 -0.03
N LEU A 68 9.91 -17.84 0.90
CA LEU A 68 8.78 -16.95 0.60
C LEU A 68 9.18 -15.74 -0.25
N SER A 69 10.46 -15.38 -0.29
CA SER A 69 10.99 -14.24 -1.08
C SER A 69 10.18 -12.94 -0.93
N LEU A 70 9.69 -12.64 0.29
CA LEU A 70 8.71 -11.55 0.51
C LEU A 70 9.17 -10.18 -0.01
N ALA A 71 10.46 -9.87 0.09
CA ALA A 71 11.04 -8.62 -0.43
C ALA A 71 10.86 -8.45 -1.94
N SER A 72 10.90 -9.54 -2.70
CA SER A 72 10.77 -9.56 -4.14
C SER A 72 9.31 -9.44 -4.60
N LEU A 73 8.34 -9.55 -3.68
CA LEU A 73 6.93 -9.40 -4.00
C LEU A 73 6.50 -7.93 -4.14
N GLY A 74 7.33 -6.98 -3.69
CA GLY A 74 6.96 -5.56 -3.62
C GLY A 74 5.99 -5.26 -2.47
N ALA A 75 6.12 -4.10 -1.86
CA ALA A 75 5.35 -3.64 -0.72
C ALA A 75 4.51 -2.42 -1.10
N ARG A 76 3.21 -2.47 -0.79
CA ARG A 76 2.26 -1.39 -1.03
C ARG A 76 1.70 -0.86 0.28
N PRO A 77 1.93 0.42 0.59
CA PRO A 77 1.31 1.07 1.75
C PRO A 77 -0.20 1.24 1.55
N TYR A 78 -0.96 0.94 2.59
CA TYR A 78 -2.41 1.09 2.63
C TYR A 78 -2.83 1.74 3.95
N THR A 79 -3.72 2.73 3.92
CA THR A 79 -4.41 3.26 5.11
C THR A 79 -5.71 3.91 4.71
N GLY A 80 -6.65 4.10 5.63
CA GLY A 80 -7.86 4.91 5.43
C GLY A 80 -7.68 6.33 5.97
N GLY A 81 -8.47 7.28 5.49
CA GLY A 81 -8.60 8.61 6.07
C GLY A 81 -10.05 9.07 6.07
N THR A 82 -10.39 9.91 7.05
CA THR A 82 -11.72 10.50 7.20
C THR A 82 -11.61 12.01 7.21
N LEU A 83 -12.32 12.67 6.30
CA LEU A 83 -12.46 14.12 6.24
C LEU A 83 -13.77 14.53 6.94
N ALA A 84 -13.68 15.35 7.98
CA ALA A 84 -14.85 15.97 8.57
C ALA A 84 -15.30 17.17 7.72
N ALA A 85 -16.54 17.14 7.22
CA ALA A 85 -17.14 18.24 6.45
C ALA A 85 -18.53 18.58 6.99
N ALA A 86 -19.08 19.73 6.56
CA ALA A 86 -20.41 20.18 6.99
C ALA A 86 -21.54 19.15 6.66
N GLY A 87 -21.33 18.30 5.66
CA GLY A 87 -22.24 17.22 5.26
C GLY A 87 -22.00 15.87 5.94
N GLY A 88 -21.08 15.79 6.91
CA GLY A 88 -20.73 14.57 7.63
C GLY A 88 -19.27 14.13 7.43
N GLU A 89 -18.97 12.90 7.83
CA GLU A 89 -17.66 12.28 7.65
C GLU A 89 -17.54 11.60 6.28
N GLU A 90 -16.52 11.98 5.52
CA GLU A 90 -16.17 11.32 4.27
C GLU A 90 -14.97 10.41 4.47
N PHE A 91 -15.18 9.09 4.32
CA PHE A 91 -14.10 8.11 4.40
C PHE A 91 -13.53 7.77 3.03
N ARG A 92 -12.20 7.66 2.94
CA ARG A 92 -11.48 7.22 1.76
C ARG A 92 -10.35 6.28 2.11
N VAL A 93 -10.10 5.34 1.21
CA VAL A 93 -8.91 4.50 1.25
C VAL A 93 -7.79 5.21 0.49
N LEU A 94 -6.61 5.21 1.10
CA LEU A 94 -5.36 5.69 0.54
C LEU A 94 -4.48 4.47 0.28
N THR A 95 -4.29 4.16 -0.99
CA THR A 95 -3.38 3.11 -1.44
C THR A 95 -2.59 3.66 -2.61
N ALA A 96 -1.32 3.30 -2.72
CA ALA A 96 -0.54 3.62 -3.91
C ALA A 96 -1.29 3.07 -5.13
N PRO A 97 -1.67 3.90 -6.12
CA PRO A 97 -2.45 3.43 -7.26
C PRO A 97 -1.66 2.38 -8.01
N LEU A 98 -2.37 1.38 -8.55
CA LEU A 98 -1.75 0.30 -9.32
C LEU A 98 -0.98 0.82 -10.54
N TYR A 99 -1.46 1.92 -11.13
CA TYR A 99 -0.99 2.43 -12.42
C TYR A 99 -0.53 3.89 -12.40
N GLY A 100 -0.11 4.43 -11.25
CA GLY A 100 0.51 5.77 -11.19
C GLY A 100 -0.45 6.96 -11.09
N GLU A 101 -1.69 6.83 -11.56
CA GLU A 101 -2.68 7.90 -11.45
C GLU A 101 -3.52 7.73 -10.18
N ALA A 102 -3.64 8.80 -9.40
CA ALA A 102 -4.27 8.80 -8.08
C ALA A 102 -5.78 8.49 -8.18
N GLU A 103 -6.13 7.19 -8.11
CA GLU A 103 -7.52 6.70 -7.95
C GLU A 103 -8.22 7.34 -6.73
N THR A 104 -7.46 7.94 -5.81
CA THR A 104 -7.98 8.61 -4.62
C THR A 104 -8.94 9.76 -4.91
N ALA A 105 -8.88 10.42 -6.08
CA ALA A 105 -9.76 11.56 -6.40
C ALA A 105 -11.11 11.17 -7.02
N ALA A 106 -11.32 9.90 -7.36
CA ALA A 106 -12.56 9.45 -7.99
C ALA A 106 -13.75 9.63 -7.03
N GLY A 107 -14.82 10.28 -7.52
CA GLY A 107 -16.04 10.53 -6.72
C GLY A 107 -15.92 11.59 -5.63
N MET A 108 -14.84 12.40 -5.61
CA MET A 108 -14.75 13.60 -4.76
C MET A 108 -15.21 14.86 -5.51
N THR A 109 -15.89 15.76 -4.80
CA THR A 109 -16.11 17.14 -5.25
C THR A 109 -14.79 17.90 -5.30
N PHE A 110 -14.79 19.06 -5.97
CA PHE A 110 -13.61 19.91 -6.03
C PHE A 110 -13.15 20.38 -4.65
N GLU A 111 -14.09 20.78 -3.80
CA GLU A 111 -13.84 21.24 -2.43
C GLU A 111 -13.25 20.12 -1.58
N GLN A 112 -13.76 18.89 -1.70
CA GLN A 112 -13.20 17.72 -1.03
C GLN A 112 -11.75 17.48 -1.48
N ARG A 113 -11.47 17.55 -2.79
CA ARG A 113 -10.10 17.38 -3.30
C ARG A 113 -9.16 18.45 -2.72
N LEU A 114 -9.59 19.71 -2.68
CA LEU A 114 -8.80 20.79 -2.07
C LEU A 114 -8.58 20.58 -0.58
N ALA A 115 -9.61 20.14 0.15
CA ALA A 115 -9.49 19.85 1.58
C ALA A 115 -8.52 18.68 1.83
N TRP A 116 -8.61 17.60 1.06
CA TRP A 116 -7.65 16.50 1.12
C TRP A 116 -6.23 16.96 0.78
N ALA A 117 -6.05 17.69 -0.32
CA ALA A 117 -4.73 18.17 -0.74
C ALA A 117 -4.09 19.15 0.26
N GLY A 118 -4.89 20.02 0.90
CA GLY A 118 -4.41 20.96 1.89
C GLY A 118 -4.03 20.32 3.23
N ASN A 119 -4.62 19.16 3.54
CA ASN A 119 -4.49 18.54 4.86
C ASN A 119 -3.71 17.22 4.88
N LEU A 120 -3.53 16.55 3.74
CA LEU A 120 -2.74 15.32 3.64
C LEU A 120 -1.31 15.66 3.20
N ARG A 121 -0.32 15.17 3.94
CA ARG A 121 1.09 15.27 3.57
C ARG A 121 1.73 13.90 3.49
N GLY A 122 2.52 13.69 2.45
CA GLY A 122 3.38 12.52 2.29
C GLY A 122 4.85 12.88 2.50
N THR A 123 5.64 11.97 3.05
CA THR A 123 7.10 12.08 3.12
C THR A 123 7.72 10.74 2.75
N LEU A 124 8.56 10.74 1.72
CA LEU A 124 9.31 9.57 1.30
C LEU A 124 10.52 9.38 2.22
N GLY A 125 10.58 8.25 2.90
CA GLY A 125 11.71 7.88 3.75
C GLY A 125 12.94 7.44 2.93
N PRO A 126 14.15 7.43 3.53
CA PRO A 126 15.36 6.92 2.88
C PRO A 126 15.29 5.41 2.59
N ASP A 127 14.34 4.70 3.21
CA ASP A 127 14.01 3.30 2.97
C ASP A 127 13.03 3.10 1.80
N GLY A 128 12.63 4.19 1.13
CA GLY A 128 11.71 4.18 0.00
C GLY A 128 10.23 4.08 0.38
N PHE A 129 9.90 4.01 1.67
CA PHE A 129 8.50 3.94 2.13
C PHE A 129 7.87 5.33 2.24
N LEU A 130 6.61 5.43 1.83
CA LEU A 130 5.81 6.63 2.00
C LEU A 130 5.17 6.67 3.39
N THR A 131 5.50 7.70 4.16
CA THR A 131 4.80 8.05 5.40
C THR A 131 3.78 9.13 5.12
N LEU A 132 2.63 9.06 5.78
CA LEU A 132 1.50 9.97 5.63
C LEU A 132 1.21 10.63 6.97
N SER A 133 0.85 11.91 6.91
CA SER A 133 0.32 12.66 8.04
C SER A 133 -0.87 13.49 7.59
N ALA A 134 -1.81 13.74 8.50
CA ALA A 134 -2.98 14.54 8.23
C ALA A 134 -3.16 15.65 9.28
N GLY A 135 -3.55 16.84 8.82
CA GLY A 135 -4.03 17.93 9.66
C GLY A 135 -5.55 18.01 9.67
N GLY A 136 -6.13 18.52 10.76
CA GLY A 136 -7.58 18.75 10.82
C GLY A 136 -8.03 19.69 9.69
N PRO A 137 -9.15 19.39 9.01
CA PRO A 137 -10.21 18.44 9.38
C PRO A 137 -10.02 16.99 8.91
N LEU A 138 -8.87 16.64 8.32
CA LEU A 138 -8.57 15.27 7.89
C LEU A 138 -7.92 14.47 9.03
N ARG A 139 -8.33 13.21 9.20
CA ARG A 139 -7.71 12.26 10.13
C ARG A 139 -7.37 10.96 9.41
N LEU A 140 -6.15 10.46 9.59
CA LEU A 140 -5.80 9.09 9.17
C LEU A 140 -6.35 8.06 10.16
N SER A 141 -6.73 6.90 9.64
CA SER A 141 -7.18 5.76 10.43
C SER A 141 -6.05 5.26 11.33
N ARG A 142 -6.40 4.89 12.56
CA ARG A 142 -5.43 4.45 13.58
C ARG A 142 -5.14 2.95 13.45
N PRO A 143 -4.02 2.46 14.02
CA PRO A 143 -3.76 1.03 14.19
C PRO A 143 -4.97 0.30 14.80
N GLY A 144 -5.40 -0.79 14.15
CA GLY A 144 -6.57 -1.57 14.56
C GLY A 144 -7.94 -0.91 14.38
N GLU A 145 -8.03 0.27 13.76
CA GLU A 145 -9.32 0.90 13.46
C GLU A 145 -10.12 0.05 12.46
N ILE A 146 -11.40 -0.19 12.80
CA ILE A 146 -12.35 -0.95 11.99
C ILE A 146 -13.46 -0.02 11.53
N ARG A 147 -13.78 -0.05 10.24
CA ARG A 147 -14.94 0.64 9.66
C ARG A 147 -15.70 -0.34 8.78
N ASP A 148 -17.01 -0.45 8.97
CA ASP A 148 -17.88 -1.37 8.22
C ASP A 148 -17.38 -2.83 8.23
N GLY A 149 -16.91 -3.29 9.41
CA GLY A 149 -16.38 -4.64 9.61
C GLY A 149 -15.02 -4.90 8.96
N ARG A 150 -14.31 -3.85 8.52
CA ARG A 150 -13.02 -3.96 7.81
C ARG A 150 -11.92 -3.19 8.52
N LEU A 151 -10.72 -3.76 8.59
CA LEU A 151 -9.53 -3.05 9.08
C LEU A 151 -9.12 -1.96 8.08
N VAL A 152 -9.13 -0.71 8.54
CA VAL A 152 -8.83 0.49 7.72
C VAL A 152 -7.61 1.26 8.21
N GLY A 153 -6.99 0.83 9.31
CA GLY A 153 -5.73 1.39 9.79
C GLY A 153 -4.54 1.21 8.82
N PRO A 154 -3.32 1.61 9.25
CA PRO A 154 -2.10 1.44 8.48
C PRO A 154 -1.81 -0.04 8.21
N GLN A 155 -1.43 -0.37 6.98
CA GLN A 155 -1.12 -1.73 6.52
C GLN A 155 -0.01 -1.69 5.46
N LEU A 156 0.65 -2.83 5.31
CA LEU A 156 1.57 -3.11 4.21
C LEU A 156 1.12 -4.38 3.49
N TRP A 157 0.91 -4.27 2.18
CA TRP A 157 0.54 -5.38 1.34
C TRP A 157 1.76 -5.81 0.53
N LEU A 158 2.27 -7.01 0.81
CA LEU A 158 3.40 -7.61 0.11
C LEU A 158 2.85 -8.51 -1.00
N GLY A 159 3.14 -8.20 -2.27
CA GLY A 159 2.66 -9.00 -3.41
C GLY A 159 1.26 -8.64 -3.91
N GLY A 160 0.84 -7.37 -3.80
CA GLY A 160 -0.53 -6.94 -4.14
C GLY A 160 -0.98 -7.14 -5.60
N LEU A 161 -0.06 -7.50 -6.51
CA LEU A 161 -0.34 -7.89 -7.90
C LEU A 161 0.04 -9.34 -8.23
N SER A 162 0.63 -10.03 -7.26
CA SER A 162 1.05 -11.41 -7.42
C SER A 162 -0.09 -12.34 -7.00
N ARG A 163 -0.02 -13.61 -7.38
CA ARG A 163 -0.97 -14.62 -6.89
C ARG A 163 -0.85 -14.88 -5.39
N CYS A 164 0.29 -14.52 -4.81
CA CYS A 164 0.59 -14.67 -3.40
C CYS A 164 0.70 -13.29 -2.76
N MET A 165 -0.02 -13.09 -1.66
CA MET A 165 -0.04 -11.80 -0.97
C MET A 165 -0.01 -12.02 0.53
N LEU A 166 0.75 -11.18 1.22
CA LEU A 166 0.78 -11.09 2.68
C LEU A 166 0.46 -9.66 3.10
N VAL A 167 -0.56 -9.50 3.92
CA VAL A 167 -0.87 -8.25 4.60
C VAL A 167 -0.30 -8.29 6.00
N VAL A 168 0.38 -7.21 6.38
CA VAL A 168 0.86 -6.95 7.74
C VAL A 168 0.22 -5.65 8.21
N ALA A 169 -0.38 -5.68 9.40
CA ALA A 169 -1.05 -4.51 9.97
C ALA A 169 -0.78 -4.39 11.48
N PRO A 170 -0.29 -3.24 12.00
CA PRO A 170 -0.30 -2.98 13.44
C PRO A 170 -1.74 -2.93 13.94
N VAL A 171 -2.08 -3.88 14.81
CA VAL A 171 -3.39 -3.97 15.44
C VAL A 171 -3.20 -4.39 16.90
N PRO A 172 -3.04 -3.41 17.81
CA PRO A 172 -2.91 -3.68 19.24
C PRO A 172 -4.06 -4.54 19.75
N GLY A 173 -3.72 -5.71 20.32
CA GLY A 173 -4.72 -6.67 20.80
C GLY A 173 -5.47 -7.43 19.72
N CYS A 174 -4.84 -7.67 18.55
CA CYS A 174 -5.44 -8.41 17.43
C CYS A 174 -6.03 -9.79 17.77
N ALA A 175 -5.63 -10.40 18.89
CA ALA A 175 -6.20 -11.67 19.36
C ALA A 175 -7.72 -11.58 19.56
N ARG A 176 -8.24 -10.37 19.82
CA ARG A 176 -9.67 -10.09 20.00
C ARG A 176 -10.45 -9.88 18.71
N LEU A 177 -9.78 -9.72 17.57
CA LEU A 177 -10.44 -9.47 16.29
C LEU A 177 -11.15 -10.69 15.71
N GLY A 178 -10.84 -11.90 16.20
CA GLY A 178 -11.35 -13.13 15.60
C GLY A 178 -10.99 -13.23 14.12
N GLY A 179 -11.87 -13.85 13.33
CA GLY A 179 -11.73 -13.98 11.88
C GLY A 179 -12.16 -12.74 11.08
N THR A 180 -12.15 -11.54 11.68
CA THR A 180 -12.56 -10.30 11.00
C THR A 180 -11.72 -10.11 9.73
N PRO A 181 -12.36 -9.98 8.55
CA PRO A 181 -11.63 -9.84 7.31
C PRO A 181 -10.85 -8.52 7.29
N VAL A 182 -9.59 -8.59 6.89
CA VAL A 182 -8.87 -7.41 6.42
C VAL A 182 -9.46 -7.00 5.09
N VAL A 183 -9.37 -5.72 4.74
CA VAL A 183 -9.63 -5.30 3.36
C VAL A 183 -8.62 -6.02 2.47
N LEU A 184 -9.09 -7.01 1.73
CA LEU A 184 -8.46 -7.39 0.48
C LEU A 184 -9.42 -7.01 -0.63
N ASP A 185 -8.84 -6.54 -1.74
CA ASP A 185 -9.51 -6.45 -3.03
C ASP A 185 -10.36 -7.73 -3.24
N ALA A 186 -11.57 -7.58 -3.80
CA ALA A 186 -12.47 -8.69 -4.12
C ALA A 186 -11.79 -9.81 -4.93
N ARG A 187 -10.65 -9.50 -5.58
CA ARG A 187 -9.82 -10.44 -6.33
C ARG A 187 -9.01 -11.41 -5.47
N HIS A 188 -8.77 -11.12 -4.19
CA HIS A 188 -7.93 -11.96 -3.31
C HIS A 188 -8.70 -12.35 -2.05
N ALA A 189 -9.35 -13.52 -2.07
CA ALA A 189 -9.93 -14.09 -0.86
C ALA A 189 -8.81 -14.45 0.14
N ILE A 190 -8.92 -13.96 1.38
CA ILE A 190 -8.01 -14.35 2.46
C ILE A 190 -8.15 -15.85 2.69
N ALA A 191 -7.03 -16.57 2.59
CA ALA A 191 -6.98 -18.02 2.80
C ALA A 191 -6.49 -18.40 4.20
N GLY A 192 -5.85 -17.47 4.92
CA GLY A 192 -5.46 -17.66 6.32
C GLY A 192 -5.04 -16.36 7.00
N SER A 193 -5.13 -16.32 8.33
CA SER A 193 -4.68 -15.20 9.13
C SER A 193 -4.11 -15.63 10.48
N ALA A 194 -3.35 -14.75 11.11
CA ALA A 194 -2.85 -14.91 12.47
C ALA A 194 -2.64 -13.55 13.14
N CYS A 195 -2.75 -13.53 14.47
CA CYS A 195 -2.31 -12.42 15.30
C CYS A 195 -0.99 -12.79 15.98
N ARG A 196 0.01 -11.91 15.92
CA ARG A 196 1.30 -12.08 16.60
C ARG A 196 1.85 -10.74 17.05
N ASP A 197 2.19 -10.64 18.33
CA ASP A 197 2.94 -9.50 18.87
C ASP A 197 2.34 -8.12 18.56
N GLY A 198 1.00 -8.04 18.52
CA GLY A 198 0.29 -6.79 18.19
C GLY A 198 0.19 -6.50 16.69
N TYR A 199 0.57 -7.44 15.83
CA TYR A 199 0.40 -7.38 14.38
C TYR A 199 -0.60 -8.43 13.91
N TYR A 200 -1.51 -8.00 13.06
CA TYR A 200 -2.39 -8.87 12.30
C TYR A 200 -1.71 -9.24 10.97
N LEU A 201 -1.70 -10.54 10.66
CA LEU A 201 -1.20 -11.12 9.42
C LEU A 201 -2.37 -11.76 8.66
N ALA A 202 -2.49 -11.49 7.36
CA ALA A 202 -3.38 -12.25 6.47
C ALA A 202 -2.64 -12.63 5.19
N ALA A 203 -2.86 -13.85 4.72
CA ALA A 203 -2.26 -14.34 3.50
C ALA A 203 -3.31 -14.85 2.51
N ALA A 204 -3.04 -14.64 1.24
CA ALA A 204 -3.75 -15.20 0.10
C ALA A 204 -2.73 -15.83 -0.87
N GLY A 205 -3.15 -16.87 -1.59
CA GLY A 205 -2.29 -17.60 -2.54
C GLY A 205 -2.50 -19.10 -2.46
N ASP A 206 -1.51 -19.87 -2.91
CA ASP A 206 -1.56 -21.33 -2.77
C ASP A 206 -1.44 -21.76 -1.30
N ARG A 207 -1.90 -22.99 -1.01
CA ARG A 207 -1.92 -23.52 0.37
C ARG A 207 -0.54 -23.59 1.01
N GLY A 208 0.51 -23.83 0.22
CA GLY A 208 1.89 -23.87 0.70
C GLY A 208 2.33 -22.49 1.18
N PHE A 209 2.19 -21.48 0.30
CA PHE A 209 2.47 -20.10 0.62
C PHE A 209 1.70 -19.62 1.86
N VAL A 210 0.39 -19.84 1.91
CA VAL A 210 -0.46 -19.38 3.03
C VAL A 210 -0.01 -20.01 4.35
N ARG A 211 0.20 -21.34 4.36
CA ARG A 211 0.65 -22.05 5.56
C ARG A 211 2.02 -21.56 6.03
N GLU A 212 2.96 -21.36 5.11
CA GLU A 212 4.31 -20.92 5.45
C GLU A 212 4.38 -19.45 5.84
N ALA A 213 3.62 -18.57 5.18
CA ALA A 213 3.50 -17.16 5.56
C ALA A 213 2.86 -17.03 6.95
N ILE A 214 1.70 -17.66 7.15
CA ILE A 214 1.01 -17.61 8.44
C ILE A 214 1.77 -18.37 9.52
N GLY A 215 2.50 -19.44 9.23
CA GLY A 215 3.27 -20.21 10.23
C GLY A 215 4.64 -19.62 10.56
N GLY A 216 5.33 -19.08 9.57
CA GLY A 216 6.75 -18.74 9.61
C GLY A 216 7.06 -17.25 9.75
N VAL A 217 6.17 -16.34 9.33
CA VAL A 217 6.43 -14.90 9.43
C VAL A 217 6.35 -14.42 10.88
N ARG A 218 7.32 -13.60 11.29
CA ARG A 218 7.36 -12.92 12.59
C ARG A 218 7.55 -11.43 12.35
N VAL A 219 6.90 -10.61 13.17
CA VAL A 219 6.96 -9.15 13.07
C VAL A 219 7.30 -8.61 14.44
N ARG A 220 8.29 -7.72 14.50
CA ARG A 220 8.70 -7.03 15.72
C ARG A 220 8.74 -5.53 15.48
N PRO A 221 8.30 -4.69 16.44
CA PRO A 221 8.54 -3.25 16.37
C PRO A 221 10.05 -2.95 16.25
N ALA A 222 10.40 -1.91 15.49
CA ALA A 222 11.78 -1.51 15.22
C ALA A 222 12.11 -0.10 15.75
#